data_AF-A0A962G7A2-F1
#
_entry.id   AF-A0A962G7A2-F1
#
_cell.length_a   1.000
_cell.length_b   1.000
_cell.length_c   1.000
_cell.angle_alpha   90.00
_cell.angle_beta   90.00
_cell.angle_gamma   90.00
#
_symmetry.space_group_name_H-M   'P 1'
#
loop_
_entity.id
_entity.type
_entity.pdbx_description
1 polymer ?
#
loop_
_entity_poly.entity_id
_entity_poly.type
_entity_poly.pdbx_seq_one_letter_code
_entity_poly.pdbx_strand_id
1 'polypeptide(L)'
;VRNNLATDYSLDATSLVSDHNVEFAYANAGTLFVAPPYDLHLVGATNAVDTGSATLAPTIDIEGVPRPQGAGFDLGAYEWRVDAIFADGFDAN
;
A
#
# COMPACT_ATOMS: atom_id res chain seq x y z
N VAL A 1 2.67 -0.53 15.74
CA VAL A 1 2.97 0.01 14.40
C VAL A 1 2.57 -1.04 13.39
N ARG A 2 1.65 -0.70 12.47
CA ARG A 2 1.14 -1.64 11.48
C ARG A 2 0.99 -1.00 10.12
N ASN A 3 0.95 -1.84 9.10
CA ASN A 3 0.62 -1.49 7.72
C ASN A 3 1.57 -0.45 7.11
N ASN A 4 2.81 -0.37 7.59
CA ASN A 4 3.78 0.57 7.08
C ASN A 4 4.59 -0.03 5.94
N LEU A 5 4.86 0.81 4.95
CA LEU A 5 5.80 0.55 3.87
C LEU A 5 6.84 1.66 3.89
N ALA A 6 8.06 1.35 4.31
CA ALA A 6 9.10 2.34 4.56
C ALA A 6 10.49 1.84 4.15
N THR A 7 11.45 2.74 3.93
CA THR A 7 12.84 2.32 3.64
C THR A 7 13.60 1.89 4.88
N ASP A 8 13.13 2.30 6.05
CA ASP A 8 13.68 1.99 7.36
C ASP A 8 12.60 2.30 8.41
N TYR A 9 12.59 1.58 9.53
CA TYR A 9 11.80 1.93 10.71
C TYR A 9 12.46 1.38 11.99
N SER A 10 12.54 2.23 13.02
CA SER A 10 13.04 1.83 14.35
C SER A 10 11.91 1.71 15.36
N LEU A 11 12.02 0.76 16.29
CA LEU A 11 11.04 0.51 17.34
C LEU A 11 11.75 0.47 18.71
N ASP A 12 11.89 1.63 19.34
CA ASP A 12 12.79 1.78 20.50
C ASP A 12 12.09 1.58 21.86
N ALA A 13 10.86 1.08 21.88
CA ALA A 13 10.07 0.94 23.10
C ALA A 13 9.74 -0.52 23.45
N THR A 14 9.77 -0.82 24.75
CA THR A 14 9.41 -2.13 25.31
C THR A 14 7.89 -2.28 25.29
N SER A 15 7.36 -3.19 24.45
CA SER A 15 5.93 -3.50 24.22
C SER A 15 5.25 -2.85 23.01
N LEU A 16 5.99 -2.48 21.97
CA LEU A 16 5.37 -2.15 20.68
C LEU A 16 4.94 -3.42 19.93
N VAL A 17 3.67 -3.48 19.53
CA VAL A 17 3.21 -4.47 18.55
C VAL A 17 3.61 -3.97 17.16
N SER A 18 4.54 -4.67 16.51
CA SER A 18 4.87 -4.51 15.08
C SER A 18 4.20 -5.63 14.30
N ASP A 19 3.44 -5.29 13.27
CA ASP A 19 2.71 -6.28 12.49
C ASP A 19 2.43 -5.75 11.08
N HIS A 20 2.55 -6.59 10.05
CA HIS A 20 2.36 -6.20 8.64
C HIS A 20 3.11 -4.91 8.26
N ASN A 21 4.39 -4.79 8.61
CA ASN A 21 5.25 -3.71 8.13
C ASN A 21 6.29 -4.29 7.16
N VAL A 22 6.55 -3.58 6.07
CA VAL A 22 7.54 -3.97 5.07
C VAL A 22 8.59 -2.87 4.95
N GLU A 23 9.85 -3.31 5.06
CA GLU A 23 11.01 -2.48 4.75
C GLU A 23 11.45 -2.75 3.30
N PHE A 24 11.81 -1.70 2.55
CA PHE A 24 12.31 -1.83 1.19
C PHE A 24 13.56 -0.96 0.94
N ALA A 25 14.49 -1.44 0.13
CA ALA A 25 15.62 -0.60 -0.29
C ALA A 25 15.14 0.46 -1.29
N TYR A 26 15.60 1.72 -1.15
CA TYR A 26 15.26 2.80 -2.11
C TYR A 26 15.58 2.44 -3.56
N ALA A 27 16.65 1.66 -3.79
CA ALA A 27 17.00 1.13 -5.12
C ALA A 27 15.88 0.29 -5.77
N ASN A 28 14.99 -0.29 -4.96
CA ASN A 28 13.87 -1.12 -5.39
C ASN A 28 12.53 -0.36 -5.35
N ALA A 29 12.52 0.94 -5.06
CA ALA A 29 11.28 1.70 -4.94
C ALA A 29 10.42 1.61 -6.21
N GLY A 30 11.03 1.56 -7.39
CA GLY A 30 10.34 1.43 -8.67
C GLY A 30 9.63 0.08 -8.89
N THR A 31 9.87 -0.93 -8.05
CA THR A 31 9.08 -2.18 -8.08
C THR A 31 7.83 -2.10 -7.22
N LEU A 32 7.72 -1.07 -6.37
CA LEU A 32 6.58 -0.86 -5.49
C LEU A 32 5.71 0.28 -6.00
N PHE A 33 6.31 1.36 -6.47
CA PHE A 33 5.64 2.62 -6.76
C PHE A 33 5.69 3.01 -8.23
N VAL A 34 4.66 3.72 -8.69
CA VAL A 34 4.51 4.17 -10.08
C VAL A 34 5.67 5.07 -10.52
N ALA A 35 6.02 6.10 -9.74
CA ALA A 35 7.12 7.01 -10.07
C ALA A 35 7.76 7.63 -8.80
N PRO A 36 8.49 6.85 -7.99
CA PRO A 36 9.12 7.36 -6.78
C PRO A 36 10.23 8.39 -7.10
N PRO A 37 10.40 9.43 -6.28
CA PRO A 37 9.72 9.68 -5.00
C PRO A 37 8.40 10.47 -5.13
N TYR A 38 7.98 10.82 -6.35
CA TYR A 38 6.90 11.79 -6.57
C TYR A 38 5.51 11.15 -6.61
N ASP A 39 5.43 9.94 -7.15
CA ASP A 39 4.22 9.13 -7.19
C ASP A 39 4.46 7.83 -6.44
N LEU A 40 3.83 7.75 -5.26
CA LEU A 40 3.91 6.63 -4.33
C LEU A 40 2.65 5.74 -4.37
N HIS A 41 1.84 5.84 -5.43
CA HIS A 41 0.83 4.82 -5.71
C HIS A 41 1.50 3.49 -6.01
N LEU A 42 0.88 2.39 -5.57
CA LEU A 42 1.38 1.06 -5.83
C LEU A 42 1.22 0.71 -7.32
N VAL A 43 2.16 -0.02 -7.91
CA VAL A 43 2.09 -0.47 -9.33
C VAL A 43 1.16 -1.66 -9.56
N GLY A 44 0.57 -2.24 -8.51
CA GLY A 44 -0.21 -3.48 -8.55
C GLY A 44 0.66 -4.74 -8.51
N ALA A 45 0.07 -5.86 -8.08
CA ALA A 45 0.76 -7.17 -7.94
C ALA A 45 2.06 -7.15 -7.10
N THR A 46 2.19 -6.21 -6.17
CA THR A 46 3.34 -6.11 -5.27
C THR A 46 3.07 -6.89 -3.98
N ASN A 47 4.11 -7.10 -3.16
CA ASN A 47 3.93 -7.66 -1.81
C ASN A 47 3.24 -6.68 -0.83
N ALA A 48 2.95 -5.45 -1.26
CA ALA A 48 2.25 -4.44 -0.48
C ALA A 48 0.74 -4.39 -0.78
N VAL A 49 0.26 -5.07 -1.83
CA VAL A 49 -1.17 -5.11 -2.19
C VAL A 49 -1.85 -6.29 -1.47
N ASP A 50 -3.01 -6.05 -0.87
CA ASP A 50 -3.85 -7.01 -0.15
C ASP A 50 -3.16 -7.74 1.04
N THR A 51 -2.04 -7.22 1.56
CA THR A 51 -1.23 -7.88 2.62
C THR A 51 -1.29 -7.20 3.99
N GLY A 52 -2.08 -6.15 4.14
CA GLY A 52 -2.24 -5.38 5.37
C GLY A 52 -3.21 -5.99 6.37
N SER A 53 -3.04 -5.60 7.64
CA SER A 53 -3.95 -5.94 8.73
C SER A 53 -5.18 -5.04 8.76
N ALA A 54 -6.37 -5.61 8.94
CA ALA A 54 -7.57 -4.82 9.24
C ALA A 54 -7.53 -4.16 10.63
N THR A 55 -6.65 -4.63 11.53
CA THR A 55 -6.61 -4.18 12.92
C THR A 55 -6.09 -2.75 13.01
N LEU A 56 -6.98 -1.82 13.40
CA LEU A 56 -6.68 -0.39 13.52
C LEU A 56 -6.28 0.27 12.18
N ALA A 57 -6.65 -0.34 11.05
CA ALA A 57 -6.46 0.30 9.75
C ALA A 57 -7.41 1.51 9.62
N PRO A 58 -6.93 2.65 9.10
CA PRO A 58 -7.80 3.76 8.74
C PRO A 58 -8.87 3.34 7.73
N THR A 59 -10.03 3.98 7.78
CA THR A 59 -11.14 3.68 6.85
C THR A 59 -10.94 4.28 5.47
N ILE A 60 -10.02 5.24 5.32
CA ILE A 60 -9.67 5.89 4.06
C ILE A 60 -8.15 6.02 3.94
N ASP A 61 -7.65 6.04 2.71
CA ASP A 61 -6.24 6.30 2.39
C ASP A 61 -5.94 7.81 2.33
N ILE A 62 -4.72 8.19 1.93
CA ILE A 62 -4.29 9.60 1.85
C ILE A 62 -5.07 10.44 0.82
N GLU A 63 -5.68 9.80 -0.18
CA GLU A 63 -6.50 10.45 -1.22
C GLU A 63 -8.01 10.41 -0.89
N GLY A 64 -8.38 9.80 0.23
CA GLY A 64 -9.79 9.64 0.63
C GLY A 64 -10.47 8.41 0.04
N VAL A 65 -9.70 7.48 -0.53
CA VAL A 65 -10.21 6.22 -1.09
C VAL A 65 -10.58 5.28 0.06
N PRO A 66 -11.77 4.67 0.08
CA PRO A 66 -12.14 3.70 1.11
C PRO A 66 -11.18 2.53 1.17
N ARG A 67 -10.89 2.04 2.38
CA ARG A 67 -10.04 0.87 2.62
C ARG A 67 -10.87 -0.31 3.15
N PRO A 68 -10.64 -1.55 2.71
CA PRO A 68 -9.73 -1.96 1.63
C PRO A 68 -10.33 -1.74 0.23
N GLN A 69 -9.47 -1.57 -0.77
CA GLN A 69 -9.79 -1.86 -2.17
C GLN A 69 -9.32 -3.28 -2.49
N GLY A 70 -10.12 -4.07 -3.20
CA GLY A 70 -9.75 -5.46 -3.48
C GLY A 70 -10.05 -6.42 -2.32
N ALA A 71 -9.13 -7.37 -2.05
CA ALA A 71 -9.35 -8.49 -1.14
C ALA A 71 -8.83 -8.23 0.29
N GLY A 72 -7.94 -7.26 0.47
CA GLY A 72 -7.28 -6.94 1.73
C GLY A 72 -6.81 -5.49 1.77
N PHE A 73 -6.31 -5.06 2.92
CA PHE A 73 -5.75 -3.70 3.04
C PHE A 73 -4.37 -3.65 2.40
N ASP A 74 -4.02 -2.51 1.83
CA ASP A 74 -2.67 -2.32 1.31
C ASP A 74 -1.69 -1.80 2.37
N LEU A 75 -0.40 -2.04 2.17
CA LEU A 75 0.64 -1.43 3.00
C LEU A 75 0.93 -0.01 2.49
N GLY A 76 1.12 0.91 3.43
CA GLY A 76 1.44 2.31 3.12
C GLY A 76 0.22 3.22 2.99
N ALA A 77 0.47 4.39 2.40
CA ALA A 77 -0.45 5.53 2.45
C ALA A 77 -1.60 5.47 1.43
N TYR A 78 -1.46 4.67 0.38
CA TYR A 78 -2.39 4.57 -0.75
C TYR A 78 -2.99 3.16 -0.82
N GLU A 79 -4.24 3.06 -1.25
CA GLU A 79 -4.83 1.79 -1.72
C GLU A 79 -4.69 1.67 -3.23
N TRP A 80 -4.21 0.51 -3.68
CA TRP A 80 -4.20 0.10 -5.06
C TRP A 80 -5.62 -0.20 -5.52
N ARG A 81 -6.02 0.42 -6.62
CA ARG A 81 -7.30 0.18 -7.26
C ARG A 81 -7.10 0.10 -8.76
N VAL A 82 -7.89 -0.75 -9.40
CA VAL A 82 -8.08 -0.65 -10.84
C VAL A 82 -9.05 0.50 -11.08
N ASP A 83 -8.67 1.48 -11.90
CA ASP A 83 -9.60 2.55 -12.27
C ASP A 83 -10.82 1.94 -12.95
N ALA A 84 -11.97 2.01 -12.27
CA ALA A 84 -13.21 1.38 -12.70
C ALA A 84 -13.74 1.92 -14.04
N ILE A 85 -13.19 3.03 -14.55
CA ILE A 85 -13.52 3.59 -15.87
C ILE A 85 -13.12 2.65 -17.02
N PHE A 86 -12.15 1.75 -16.81
CA PHE A 86 -11.70 0.79 -17.83
C PHE A 86 -12.03 -0.68 -17.49
N ALA A 87 -12.66 -0.93 -16.34
CA ALA A 87 -12.97 -2.28 -15.87
C ALA A 87 -14.15 -2.94 -16.59
N ASP A 88 -14.93 -2.18 -17.36
CA ASP A 88 -16.06 -2.63 -18.18
C ASP A 88 -15.67 -3.04 -19.62
N GLY A 89 -14.37 -3.04 -19.94
CA GLY A 89 -13.86 -3.63 -21.18
C GLY A 89 -13.96 -2.75 -22.42
N PHE A 90 -13.99 -1.43 -22.28
CA PHE A 90 -14.00 -0.51 -23.43
C PHE A 90 -12.68 -0.45 -24.23
N ASP A 91 -11.57 -1.01 -23.74
CA ASP A 91 -10.26 -0.99 -24.42
C ASP A 91 -9.93 -2.26 -25.22
N ALA A 92 -10.89 -3.16 -25.45
CA ALA A 92 -10.70 -4.29 -26.36
C ALA A 92 -11.08 -3.91 -27.81
N ASN A 93 -10.24 -3.11 -28.49
CA ASN A 93 -10.21 -3.01 -29.95
C ASN A 93 -8.79 -2.82 -30.49
#